data_AF-A0A259PSC8-F1
#
_entry.id   AF-A0A259PSC8-F1
#
_cell.length_a   1.000
_cell.length_b   1.000
_cell.length_c   1.000
_cell.angle_alpha   90.00
_cell.angle_beta   90.00
_cell.angle_gamma   90.00
#
_symmetry.space_group_name_H-M   'P 1'
#
loop_
_entity.id
_entity.type
_entity.pdbx_description
1 polymer ?
#
loop_
_entity_poly.entity_id
_entity_poly.type
_entity_poly.pdbx_seq_one_letter_code
_entity_poly.pdbx_strand_id
1 'polypeptide(L)'
;MEQGKSAVNPEKAKALAAALSQIEKQFGKGTIMRMDDGEAQRDIQVVSTGSLGLDIALGVGGLPRGRVVEIYGPESSGKTTLTLQV
;
A
#
# COMPACT_ATOMS: atom_id res chain seq x y z
N MET A 1 -7.03 -5.74 -33.17
CA MET A 1 -6.62 -4.31 -33.20
C MET A 1 -7.15 -3.69 -31.93
N GLU A 2 -6.30 -3.56 -30.92
CA GLU A 2 -6.65 -3.06 -29.60
C GLU A 2 -6.55 -1.52 -29.63
N GLN A 3 -7.68 -0.85 -29.83
CA GLN A 3 -7.78 0.59 -29.63
C GLN A 3 -8.22 0.86 -28.19
N GLY A 4 -7.29 1.29 -27.35
CA GLY A 4 -7.55 1.54 -25.93
C GLY A 4 -6.49 2.41 -25.25
N LYS A 5 -5.89 3.39 -25.94
CA LYS A 5 -5.04 4.40 -25.29
C LYS A 5 -5.50 5.80 -25.68
N SER A 6 -6.52 6.29 -24.98
CA SER A 6 -6.89 7.70 -25.04
C SER A 6 -5.74 8.52 -24.44
N ALA A 7 -5.18 9.46 -25.20
CA ALA A 7 -4.22 10.42 -24.69
C ALA A 7 -4.81 11.12 -23.46
N VAL A 8 -4.07 11.12 -22.35
CA VAL A 8 -4.50 11.72 -21.09
C VAL A 8 -4.73 13.21 -21.34
N ASN A 9 -5.98 13.65 -21.27
CA ASN A 9 -6.32 15.06 -21.39
C ASN A 9 -5.74 15.80 -20.16
N PRO A 10 -4.91 16.84 -20.35
CA PRO A 10 -4.23 17.54 -19.25
C PRO A 10 -5.21 18.17 -18.24
N GLU A 11 -6.37 18.65 -18.70
CA GLU A 11 -7.40 19.20 -17.80
C GLU A 11 -8.01 18.11 -16.90
N LYS A 12 -8.22 16.90 -17.46
CA LYS A 12 -8.65 15.74 -16.67
C LYS A 12 -7.60 15.33 -15.63
N ALA A 13 -6.32 15.33 -16.01
CA ALA A 13 -5.23 14.99 -15.08
C ALA A 13 -5.14 15.98 -13.91
N LYS A 14 -5.29 17.29 -14.21
CA LYS A 14 -5.28 18.34 -13.19
C LYS A 14 -6.47 18.24 -12.24
N ALA A 15 -7.68 18.04 -12.78
CA ALA A 15 -8.88 17.85 -11.97
C ALA A 15 -8.78 16.60 -11.08
N LEU A 16 -8.24 15.50 -11.61
CA LEU A 16 -8.00 14.27 -10.86
C LEU A 16 -7.02 14.51 -9.70
N ALA A 17 -5.87 15.15 -9.96
CA ALA A 17 -4.88 15.43 -8.93
C ALA A 17 -5.43 16.32 -7.80
N ALA A 18 -6.25 17.33 -8.15
CA ALA A 18 -6.89 18.19 -7.16
C ALA A 18 -7.89 17.41 -6.28
N ALA A 19 -8.70 16.53 -6.86
CA ALA A 19 -9.65 15.70 -6.13
C ALA A 19 -8.94 14.72 -5.18
N LEU A 20 -7.86 14.06 -5.64
CA LEU A 20 -7.04 13.17 -4.81
C LEU A 20 -6.48 13.91 -3.59
N SER A 21 -5.92 15.11 -3.80
CA SER A 21 -5.39 15.95 -2.71
C SER A 21 -6.48 16.38 -1.71
N GLN A 22 -7.69 16.68 -2.18
CA GLN A 22 -8.81 17.01 -1.29
C GLN A 22 -9.22 15.83 -0.42
N ILE A 23 -9.28 14.62 -0.98
CA ILE A 23 -9.62 13.39 -0.24
C ILE A 23 -8.58 13.13 0.86
N GLU A 24 -7.28 13.17 0.53
CA GLU A 24 -6.22 12.97 1.53
C GLU A 24 -6.26 14.00 2.65
N LYS A 25 -6.57 15.27 2.34
CA LYS A 25 -6.65 16.32 3.37
C LYS A 25 -7.83 16.12 4.31
N GLN A 26 -8.96 15.61 3.81
CA GLN A 26 -10.17 15.41 4.61
C GLN A 26 -10.13 14.13 5.44
N PHE A 27 -9.62 13.04 4.88
CA PHE A 27 -9.72 11.70 5.48
C PHE A 27 -8.39 11.15 6.01
N GLY A 28 -7.27 11.84 5.72
CA GLY A 28 -5.93 11.45 6.11
C GLY A 28 -5.10 10.89 4.96
N LYS A 29 -3.78 10.81 5.19
CA LYS A 29 -2.84 10.22 4.23
C LYS A 29 -3.15 8.73 4.05
N GLY A 30 -3.03 8.24 2.81
CA GLY A 30 -3.26 6.83 2.48
C GLY A 30 -4.72 6.43 2.31
N THR A 31 -5.68 7.36 2.40
CA THR A 31 -7.10 7.09 2.08
C THR A 31 -7.29 6.78 0.59
N ILE A 32 -6.45 7.35 -0.28
CA ILE A 32 -6.45 7.07 -1.71
C ILE A 32 -5.01 7.04 -2.21
N MET A 33 -4.67 6.04 -3.02
CA MET A 33 -3.31 5.82 -3.53
C MET A 33 -3.40 5.20 -4.93
N ARG A 34 -2.37 5.36 -5.76
CA ARG A 34 -2.23 4.56 -6.97
C ARG A 34 -1.55 3.23 -6.62
N MET A 35 -1.89 2.17 -7.36
CA MET A 35 -1.35 0.85 -7.09
C MET A 35 0.16 0.76 -7.40
N ASP A 36 0.64 1.58 -8.33
CA ASP A 36 2.04 1.65 -8.77
C ASP A 36 2.87 2.71 -8.03
N ASP A 37 2.26 3.50 -7.13
CA ASP A 37 2.98 4.44 -6.28
C ASP A 37 3.76 3.63 -5.22
N GLY A 38 5.00 3.25 -5.58
CA GLY A 38 5.89 2.38 -4.79
C GLY A 38 6.48 3.00 -3.53
N GLU A 39 6.01 4.19 -3.11
CA GLU A 39 6.44 4.83 -1.86
C GLU A 39 5.30 4.84 -0.86
N ALA A 40 5.19 3.75 -0.08
CA ALA A 40 4.41 3.79 1.14
C ALA A 40 5.07 4.77 2.13
N GLN A 41 4.26 5.47 2.92
CA GLN A 41 4.72 6.50 3.87
C GLN A 41 5.95 6.04 4.67
N ARG A 42 7.09 6.71 4.46
CA ARG A 42 8.39 6.40 5.10
C ARG A 42 8.47 6.72 6.60
N ASP A 43 7.42 7.30 7.17
CA ASP A 43 7.42 7.83 8.54
C ASP A 43 6.56 6.95 9.48
N ILE A 44 6.58 5.64 9.26
CA ILE A 44 5.87 4.65 10.07
C ILE A 44 6.92 3.73 10.69
N GLN A 45 6.86 3.57 12.02
CA GLN A 45 7.70 2.58 12.69
C GLN A 45 7.22 1.16 12.33
N VAL A 46 8.13 0.28 11.95
CA VAL A 46 7.81 -1.09 11.51
C VAL A 46 8.58 -2.14 12.32
N VAL A 47 8.10 -3.38 12.26
CA VAL A 47 8.81 -4.59 12.71
C VAL A 47 8.93 -5.52 11.50
N SER A 48 10.13 -6.03 11.20
CA SER A 48 10.35 -6.93 10.06
C SER A 48 9.50 -8.20 10.21
N THR A 49 9.01 -8.73 9.09
CA THR A 49 8.26 -9.98 9.05
C THR A 49 9.14 -11.23 9.16
N GLY A 50 10.48 -11.06 9.15
CA GLY A 50 11.44 -12.15 9.02
C GLY A 50 11.58 -12.67 7.57
N SER A 51 10.82 -12.13 6.63
CA SER A 51 10.90 -12.46 5.19
C SER A 51 11.17 -11.20 4.36
N LEU A 52 12.37 -11.11 3.78
CA LEU A 52 12.77 -9.95 2.96
C LEU A 52 11.79 -9.65 1.82
N GLY A 53 11.29 -10.70 1.15
CA GLY A 53 10.34 -10.53 0.06
C GLY A 53 9.01 -9.92 0.53
N LEU A 54 8.54 -10.31 1.72
CA LEU A 54 7.32 -9.78 2.29
C LEU A 54 7.51 -8.35 2.81
N ASP A 55 8.65 -8.03 3.43
CA ASP A 55 8.98 -6.67 3.87
C ASP A 55 9.00 -5.68 2.69
N ILE A 56 9.58 -6.09 1.55
CA ILE A 56 9.57 -5.31 0.31
C ILE A 56 8.14 -5.17 -0.23
N ALA A 57 7.37 -6.26 -0.26
CA ALA A 57 6.01 -6.25 -0.78
C ALA A 57 5.06 -5.37 0.04
N LEU A 58 5.28 -5.24 1.35
CA LEU A 58 4.54 -4.34 2.22
C LEU A 58 4.84 -2.85 1.95
N GLY A 59 5.91 -2.54 1.21
CA GLY A 59 6.31 -1.18 0.82
C GLY A 59 6.90 -0.32 1.95
N VAL A 60 6.50 -0.58 3.20
CA VAL A 60 7.03 0.08 4.41
C VAL A 60 8.18 -0.69 5.07
N GLY A 61 8.54 -1.87 4.57
CA GLY A 61 9.64 -2.68 5.10
C GLY A 61 9.28 -3.59 6.28
N GLY A 62 7.99 -3.80 6.57
CA GLY A 62 7.54 -4.70 7.64
C GLY A 62 6.14 -4.41 8.15
N LEU A 63 5.77 -5.01 9.28
CA LEU A 63 4.49 -4.81 9.96
C LEU A 63 4.46 -3.44 10.66
N PRO A 64 3.46 -2.58 10.40
CA PRO A 64 3.40 -1.25 11.00
C PRO A 64 3.02 -1.29 12.49
N ARG A 65 3.81 -0.64 13.33
CA ARG A 65 3.55 -0.53 14.78
C ARG A 65 2.33 0.36 15.04
N GLY A 66 1.55 0.00 16.08
CA GLY A 66 0.34 0.75 16.44
C GLY A 66 -0.82 0.58 15.47
N ARG A 67 -0.78 -0.46 14.62
CA ARG A 67 -1.84 -0.83 13.68
C ARG A 67 -2.24 -2.28 13.89
N VAL A 68 -3.51 -2.58 13.59
CA VAL A 68 -4.02 -3.94 13.55
C VAL A 68 -3.68 -4.53 12.18
N VAL A 69 -3.11 -5.74 12.18
CA VAL A 69 -2.75 -6.50 10.98
C VAL A 69 -3.50 -7.83 11.01
N GLU A 70 -4.10 -8.21 9.89
CA GLU A 70 -4.76 -9.50 9.71
C GLU A 70 -3.90 -10.41 8.83
N ILE A 71 -3.63 -11.63 9.32
CA ILE A 71 -2.94 -12.69 8.57
C ILE A 71 -3.90 -13.88 8.48
N TYR A 72 -4.38 -14.18 7.28
CA TYR A 72 -5.37 -15.23 7.03
C TYR A 72 -4.90 -16.23 5.97
N GLY A 73 -5.57 -17.39 5.90
CA GLY A 73 -5.26 -18.45 4.95
C GLY A 73 -5.53 -19.87 5.49
N PRO A 74 -5.46 -20.90 4.63
CA PRO A 74 -5.72 -22.29 4.98
C PRO A 74 -4.87 -22.82 6.15
N GLU A 75 -5.30 -23.88 6.81
CA GLU A 75 -4.44 -24.58 7.78
C GLU A 75 -3.10 -24.96 7.15
N SER A 76 -2.02 -24.92 7.93
CA SER A 76 -0.65 -25.21 7.48
C SER A 76 -0.05 -24.22 6.46
N SER A 77 -0.70 -23.09 6.16
CA SER A 77 -0.17 -22.06 5.24
C SER A 77 0.96 -21.18 5.83
N GLY A 78 1.42 -21.47 7.06
CA GLY A 78 2.52 -20.72 7.70
C GLY A 78 2.12 -19.47 8.49
N LYS A 79 0.82 -19.22 8.76
CA LYS A 79 0.35 -18.06 9.54
C LYS A 79 1.03 -17.95 10.91
N THR A 80 0.98 -19.03 11.71
CA THR A 80 1.61 -19.08 13.04
C THR A 80 3.13 -18.99 12.94
N THR A 81 3.72 -19.61 11.92
CA THR A 81 5.16 -19.51 11.66
C THR A 81 5.58 -18.07 11.43
N LEU A 82 4.84 -17.33 10.58
CA LEU A 82 5.09 -15.93 10.31
C LEU A 82 5.03 -15.12 11.62
N THR A 83 4.01 -15.31 12.46
CA THR A 83 3.88 -14.53 13.71
C THR A 83 4.94 -14.82 14.76
N LEU A 84 5.66 -15.94 14.67
CA LEU A 84 6.71 -16.32 15.61
C LEU A 84 8.13 -15.93 15.13
N GLN A 85 8.28 -15.51 13.88
CA GLN A 85 9.54 -15.00 13.32
C GLN A 85 9.74 -13.49 13.58
N VAL A 86 8.66 -12.80 13.95
CA VAL A 86 8.59 -11.34 14.22
C VAL A 86 9.08 -11.02 15.62
#